data_AF-A0A317KTM4-F1
#
_entry.id   AF-A0A317KTM4-F1
#
_cell.length_a   1.000
_cell.length_b   1.000
_cell.length_c   1.000
_cell.angle_alpha   90.00
_cell.angle_beta   90.00
_cell.angle_gamma   90.00
#
_symmetry.space_group_name_H-M   'P 1'
#
loop_
_entity.id
_entity.type
_entity.pdbx_description
1 polymer ?
#
loop_
_entity_poly.entity_id
_entity_poly.type
_entity_poly.pdbx_seq_one_letter_code
_entity_poly.pdbx_strand_id
1 'polypeptide(L)'
;MELASKKSTNTSKTKVHSFWKTAKNQKILYLMSLPFVAWVFVFNYLPVWGWTMAFQNFRPGNAIWEQEWVGFEHFIALFQDERFFLALRNTLAMSFLGLLFGFTIPIIFAILLNEVRHSIFKRVTQTVTYLPHFVSWVVVAGIVTKMLSTDGGIVNDLLMGIGIIDEPFQFMAQEKWFWGIVTVSDIWKEMGWNAIIFLAAIAGLDPQLYEAAKVDGAGRFRQIWHITLPGIRPTILVVLILNIGHLIQIGFEKQMLLGNPLVVDYAEVLELYALNYGIGLGQFSYGTAIGIFNSVVSIFLLFLANGIFKKYSNQSVM
;
A
#
# COMPACT_ATOMS: atom_id res chain seq x y z
N MET A 1 15.90 55.94 53.99
CA MET A 1 16.09 56.76 52.79
C MET A 1 16.55 55.85 51.67
N GLU A 2 15.82 55.92 50.56
CA GLU A 2 15.86 55.02 49.41
C GLU A 2 17.24 54.93 48.76
N LEU A 3 17.63 53.72 48.37
CA LEU A 3 18.40 53.53 47.13
C LEU A 3 17.70 52.44 46.31
N ALA A 4 17.05 52.92 45.26
CA ALA A 4 16.17 52.18 44.38
C ALA A 4 16.91 51.09 43.59
N SER A 5 16.29 49.92 43.58
CA SER A 5 16.45 48.83 42.62
C SER A 5 16.37 49.33 41.17
N LYS A 6 17.48 49.24 40.43
CA LYS A 6 17.49 49.42 38.98
C LYS A 6 17.45 48.03 38.32
N LYS A 7 16.24 47.46 38.22
CA LYS A 7 15.98 46.30 37.36
C LYS A 7 16.25 46.69 35.91
N SER A 8 17.33 46.16 35.35
CA SER A 8 17.58 46.10 33.91
C SER A 8 16.52 45.20 33.26
N THR A 9 15.43 45.81 32.78
CA THR A 9 14.45 45.14 31.92
C THR A 9 15.02 45.08 30.51
N ASN A 10 15.76 44.02 30.22
CA ASN A 10 16.21 43.70 28.88
C ASN A 10 15.01 43.12 28.09
N THR A 11 14.14 43.99 27.59
CA THR A 11 13.06 43.61 26.67
C THR A 11 13.68 43.22 25.33
N SER A 12 13.94 41.92 25.14
CA SER A 12 14.21 41.33 23.83
C SER A 12 13.02 41.60 22.92
N LYS A 13 13.13 42.62 22.06
CA LYS A 13 12.17 42.88 20.99
C LYS A 13 12.29 41.75 19.96
N THR A 14 11.36 40.81 19.97
CA THR A 14 11.19 39.81 18.92
C THR A 14 10.98 40.53 17.59
N LYS A 15 12.01 40.58 16.74
CA LYS A 15 11.91 41.14 15.38
C LYS A 15 10.94 40.26 14.58
N VAL A 16 9.74 40.77 14.33
CA VAL A 16 8.79 40.14 13.39
C VAL A 16 9.44 40.16 12.01
N HIS A 17 9.97 39.02 11.57
CA HIS A 17 10.48 38.87 10.22
C HIS A 17 9.32 39.03 9.24
N SER A 18 9.36 40.08 8.40
CA SER A 18 8.41 40.27 7.30
C SER A 18 8.49 39.09 6.33
N PHE A 19 7.39 38.34 6.21
CA PHE A 19 7.22 37.21 5.27
C PHE A 19 7.73 37.55 3.86
N TRP A 20 7.33 38.71 3.34
CA TRP A 20 7.71 39.18 2.00
C TRP A 20 9.21 39.46 1.85
N LYS A 21 9.88 39.89 2.92
CA LYS A 21 11.34 40.09 2.91
C LYS A 21 12.08 38.75 2.90
N THR A 22 11.60 37.78 3.67
CA THR A 22 12.11 36.40 3.65
C THR A 22 11.88 35.75 2.29
N ALA A 23 10.68 35.90 1.72
CA ALA A 23 10.33 35.33 0.42
C ALA A 23 11.21 35.87 -0.72
N LYS A 24 11.45 37.19 -0.74
CA LYS A 24 12.33 37.83 -1.73
C LYS A 24 13.79 37.38 -1.57
N ASN A 25 14.25 37.18 -0.33
CA ASN A 25 15.60 36.68 -0.05
C ASN A 25 15.76 35.19 -0.43
N GLN A 26 14.69 34.40 -0.36
CA GLN A 26 14.66 32.97 -0.69
C GLN A 26 14.16 32.68 -2.11
N LYS A 27 14.14 33.66 -3.01
CA LYS A 27 13.62 33.54 -4.39
C LYS A 27 14.17 32.33 -5.17
N ILE A 28 15.44 31.97 -4.93
CA ILE A 28 16.08 30.83 -5.61
C ILE A 28 15.46 29.51 -5.12
N LEU A 29 15.20 29.36 -3.82
CA LEU A 29 14.54 28.16 -3.27
C LEU A 29 13.12 28.01 -3.82
N TYR A 30 12.38 29.12 -3.95
CA TYR A 30 11.06 29.11 -4.58
C TYR A 30 11.12 28.70 -6.06
N LEU A 31 12.07 29.27 -6.83
CA LEU A 31 12.26 28.90 -8.24
C LEU A 31 12.63 27.43 -8.41
N MET A 32 13.44 26.86 -7.51
CA MET A 32 13.77 25.43 -7.51
C MET A 32 12.56 24.55 -7.15
N SER A 33 11.66 25.02 -6.28
CA SER A 33 10.43 24.29 -5.92
C SER A 33 9.33 24.35 -6.98
N LEU A 34 9.32 25.41 -7.79
CA LEU A 34 8.27 25.70 -8.76
C LEU A 34 8.02 24.58 -9.78
N PRO A 35 9.01 23.93 -10.41
CA PRO A 35 8.75 22.81 -11.32
C PRO A 35 8.06 21.63 -10.62
N PHE A 36 8.40 21.34 -9.36
CA PHE A 36 7.76 20.26 -8.59
C PHE A 36 6.32 20.60 -8.24
N VAL A 37 6.07 21.84 -7.78
CA VAL A 37 4.70 22.30 -7.47
C VAL A 37 3.84 22.33 -8.73
N ALA A 38 4.39 22.82 -9.85
CA ALA A 38 3.69 22.83 -11.13
C ALA A 38 3.36 21.40 -11.60
N TRP A 39 4.32 20.47 -11.50
CA TRP A 39 4.08 19.07 -11.81
C TRP A 39 2.96 18.47 -10.94
N VAL A 40 3.01 18.68 -9.63
CA VAL A 40 1.95 18.20 -8.72
C VAL A 40 0.59 18.81 -9.08
N PHE A 41 0.56 20.12 -9.37
CA PHE A 41 -0.68 20.80 -9.73
C PHE A 41 -1.28 20.26 -11.04
N VAL A 42 -0.46 20.14 -12.09
CA VAL A 42 -0.92 19.70 -13.42
C VAL A 42 -1.32 18.22 -13.43
N PHE A 43 -0.60 17.35 -12.75
CA PHE A 43 -0.82 15.90 -12.84
C PHE A 43 -1.65 15.31 -11.69
N ASN A 44 -1.79 16.01 -10.56
CA ASN A 44 -2.58 15.50 -9.42
C ASN A 44 -3.80 16.36 -9.10
N TYR A 45 -3.71 17.70 -9.17
CA TYR A 45 -4.86 18.57 -8.83
C TYR A 45 -5.75 18.88 -10.03
N LEU A 46 -5.18 19.11 -11.21
CA LEU A 46 -5.97 19.36 -12.42
C LEU A 46 -6.94 18.21 -12.74
N PRO A 47 -6.55 16.92 -12.67
CA PRO A 47 -7.47 15.82 -12.97
C PRO A 47 -8.63 15.67 -11.97
N VAL A 48 -8.50 16.21 -10.75
CA VAL A 48 -9.61 16.22 -9.76
C VAL A 48 -10.80 17.02 -10.30
N TRP A 49 -10.57 18.02 -11.14
CA TRP A 49 -11.68 18.71 -11.81
C TRP A 49 -12.50 17.76 -12.70
N GLY A 50 -11.86 16.75 -13.30
CA GLY A 50 -12.55 15.70 -14.07
C GLY A 50 -13.53 14.86 -13.26
N TRP A 51 -13.49 14.91 -11.92
CA TRP A 51 -14.48 14.25 -11.06
C TRP A 51 -15.89 14.79 -11.27
N THR A 52 -16.06 15.97 -11.86
CA THR A 52 -17.38 16.48 -12.24
C THR A 52 -18.11 15.56 -13.21
N MET A 53 -17.37 14.75 -14.00
CA MET A 53 -17.96 13.76 -14.91
C MET A 53 -18.87 12.76 -14.18
N ALA A 54 -18.58 12.42 -12.92
CA ALA A 54 -19.42 11.52 -12.12
C ALA A 54 -20.84 12.06 -11.84
N PHE A 55 -21.06 13.36 -12.04
CA PHE A 55 -22.33 14.04 -11.82
C PHE A 55 -23.04 14.45 -13.11
N GLN A 56 -22.45 14.08 -14.25
CA GLN A 56 -22.91 14.42 -15.59
C GLN A 56 -23.18 13.15 -16.39
N ASN A 57 -24.02 13.23 -17.41
CA ASN A 57 -24.13 12.20 -18.44
C ASN A 57 -23.05 12.45 -19.51
N PHE A 58 -21.79 12.17 -19.16
CA PHE A 58 -20.64 12.59 -19.95
C PHE A 58 -20.53 11.78 -21.24
N ARG A 59 -20.53 12.47 -22.37
CA ARG A 59 -20.23 11.89 -23.68
C ARG A 59 -18.97 12.51 -24.26
N PRO A 60 -17.96 11.70 -24.65
CA PRO A 60 -16.79 12.20 -25.37
C PRO A 60 -17.19 12.97 -26.63
N GLY A 61 -16.55 14.11 -26.86
CA GLY A 61 -16.80 14.96 -28.03
C GLY A 61 -17.60 16.23 -27.73
N ASN A 62 -18.41 16.25 -26.66
CA ASN A 62 -19.10 17.46 -26.21
C ASN A 62 -18.25 18.23 -25.18
N ALA A 63 -18.41 19.55 -25.10
CA ALA A 63 -17.73 20.33 -24.08
C ALA A 63 -18.25 19.96 -22.68
N ILE A 64 -17.41 20.02 -21.64
CA ILE A 64 -17.78 19.66 -20.25
C ILE A 64 -18.99 20.49 -19.74
N TRP A 65 -19.14 21.72 -20.23
CA TRP A 65 -20.24 22.62 -19.88
C TRP A 65 -21.55 22.33 -20.63
N GLU A 66 -21.51 21.53 -21.69
CA GLU A 66 -22.67 21.14 -22.51
C GLU A 66 -23.24 19.78 -22.10
N GLN A 67 -22.61 19.11 -21.13
CA GLN A 67 -23.07 17.83 -20.62
C GLN A 67 -24.29 18.00 -19.72
N GLU A 68 -25.25 17.09 -19.82
CA GLU A 68 -26.42 17.06 -18.94
C GLU A 68 -25.99 16.72 -17.51
N TRP A 69 -26.39 17.56 -16.54
CA TRP A 69 -26.11 17.33 -15.13
C TRP A 69 -27.17 16.41 -14.53
N VAL A 70 -26.78 15.20 -14.16
CA VAL A 70 -27.67 14.15 -13.61
C VAL A 70 -27.53 13.99 -12.10
N GLY A 71 -26.67 14.78 -11.46
CA GLY A 71 -26.48 14.75 -10.01
C GLY A 71 -25.94 13.40 -9.53
N PHE A 72 -26.66 12.71 -8.65
CA PHE A 72 -26.19 11.46 -8.02
C PHE A 72 -26.65 10.18 -8.71
N GLU A 73 -27.20 10.26 -9.93
CA GLU A 73 -27.74 9.10 -10.65
C GLU A 73 -26.73 7.93 -10.74
N HIS A 74 -25.49 8.21 -11.13
CA HIS A 74 -24.43 7.18 -11.24
C HIS A 74 -24.08 6.54 -9.89
N PHE A 75 -24.17 7.29 -8.79
CA PHE A 75 -23.97 6.74 -7.45
C PHE A 75 -25.14 5.87 -7.01
N ILE A 76 -26.37 6.23 -7.36
CA ILE A 76 -27.56 5.40 -7.08
C ILE A 76 -27.45 4.09 -7.85
N ALA A 77 -27.11 4.16 -9.15
CA ALA A 77 -26.89 2.99 -9.99
C ALA A 77 -25.78 2.08 -9.41
N LEU A 78 -24.71 2.68 -8.88
CA LEU A 78 -23.62 1.94 -8.24
C LEU A 78 -24.08 1.08 -7.08
N PHE A 79 -24.93 1.62 -6.20
CA PHE A 79 -25.46 0.87 -5.06
C PHE A 79 -26.59 -0.11 -5.43
N GLN A 80 -27.06 -0.09 -6.67
CA GLN A 80 -28.04 -1.03 -7.21
C GLN A 80 -27.39 -2.17 -8.01
N ASP A 81 -26.10 -2.05 -8.36
CA ASP A 81 -25.38 -3.09 -9.11
C ASP A 81 -24.89 -4.19 -8.16
N GLU A 82 -25.32 -5.44 -8.37
CA GLU A 82 -24.85 -6.60 -7.62
C GLU A 82 -23.34 -6.83 -7.81
N ARG A 83 -22.80 -6.50 -8.99
CA ARG A 83 -21.37 -6.64 -9.28
C ARG A 83 -20.52 -5.71 -8.43
N PHE A 84 -21.04 -4.53 -8.07
CA PHE A 84 -20.36 -3.63 -7.17
C PHE A 84 -20.11 -4.28 -5.79
N PHE A 85 -21.10 -4.99 -5.25
CA PHE A 85 -20.93 -5.67 -3.96
C PHE A 85 -19.97 -6.86 -4.03
N LEU A 86 -19.93 -7.58 -5.16
CA LEU A 86 -18.91 -8.60 -5.42
C LEU A 86 -17.51 -7.98 -5.47
N ALA A 87 -17.34 -6.90 -6.22
CA ALA A 87 -16.07 -6.17 -6.32
C ALA A 87 -15.62 -5.59 -4.97
N LEU A 88 -16.56 -5.06 -4.18
CA LEU A 88 -16.32 -4.58 -2.82
C LEU A 88 -15.86 -5.71 -1.90
N ARG A 89 -16.55 -6.87 -1.92
CA ARG A 89 -16.16 -8.06 -1.16
C ARG A 89 -14.75 -8.49 -1.52
N ASN A 90 -14.44 -8.60 -2.81
CA ASN A 90 -13.13 -9.04 -3.28
C ASN A 90 -12.04 -8.04 -2.88
N THR A 91 -12.31 -6.74 -2.99
CA THR A 91 -11.38 -5.68 -2.57
C THR A 91 -11.08 -5.76 -1.08
N LEU A 92 -12.11 -5.91 -0.24
CA LEU A 92 -11.95 -6.03 1.20
C LEU A 92 -11.24 -7.34 1.60
N ALA A 93 -11.57 -8.45 0.95
CA ALA A 93 -10.92 -9.74 1.19
C ALA A 93 -9.42 -9.68 0.83
N MET A 94 -9.09 -9.16 -0.34
CA MET A 94 -7.70 -8.98 -0.78
C MET A 94 -6.95 -7.95 0.06
N SER A 95 -7.63 -6.90 0.51
CA SER A 95 -7.08 -5.93 1.46
C SER A 95 -6.70 -6.58 2.77
N PHE A 96 -7.60 -7.39 3.32
CA PHE A 96 -7.38 -8.11 4.55
C PHE A 96 -6.24 -9.12 4.41
N LEU A 97 -6.19 -9.90 3.33
CA LEU A 97 -5.11 -10.85 3.07
C LEU A 97 -3.75 -10.15 2.87
N GLY A 98 -3.74 -9.03 2.14
CA GLY A 98 -2.55 -8.20 1.96
C GLY A 98 -2.04 -7.63 3.29
N LEU A 99 -2.95 -7.19 4.17
CA LEU A 99 -2.58 -6.73 5.50
C LEU A 99 -2.13 -7.88 6.42
N LEU A 100 -2.82 -9.02 6.38
CA LEU A 100 -2.50 -10.14 7.26
C LEU A 100 -1.17 -10.77 6.88
N PHE A 101 -0.94 -11.04 5.60
CA PHE A 101 0.24 -11.76 5.13
C PHE A 101 1.27 -10.84 4.49
N GLY A 102 0.86 -9.95 3.59
CA GLY A 102 1.76 -9.05 2.87
C GLY A 102 2.50 -8.05 3.78
N PHE A 103 1.93 -7.69 4.94
CA PHE A 103 2.59 -6.86 5.94
C PHE A 103 3.32 -7.67 7.03
N THR A 104 2.73 -8.76 7.53
CA THR A 104 3.31 -9.52 8.64
C THR A 104 4.50 -10.38 8.22
N ILE A 105 4.43 -11.03 7.05
CA ILE A 105 5.48 -11.94 6.58
C ILE A 105 6.82 -11.22 6.37
N PRO A 106 6.91 -10.02 5.75
CA PRO A 106 8.17 -9.30 5.64
C PRO A 106 8.82 -8.98 6.99
N ILE A 107 8.04 -8.70 8.03
CA ILE A 107 8.55 -8.45 9.40
C ILE A 107 9.15 -9.73 9.96
N ILE A 108 8.43 -10.86 9.85
CA ILE A 108 8.93 -12.16 10.29
C ILE A 108 10.21 -12.52 9.54
N PHE A 109 10.21 -12.35 8.22
CA PHE A 109 11.39 -12.61 7.38
C PHE A 109 12.57 -11.74 7.77
N ALA A 110 12.37 -10.44 8.03
CA ALA A 110 13.41 -9.53 8.49
C ALA A 110 14.03 -9.99 9.83
N ILE A 111 13.21 -10.42 10.79
CA ILE A 111 13.68 -10.92 12.09
C ILE A 111 14.46 -12.23 11.92
N LEU A 112 13.94 -13.19 11.13
CA LEU A 112 14.62 -14.46 10.87
C LEU A 112 15.97 -14.24 10.20
N LEU A 113 16.01 -13.36 9.19
CA LEU A 113 17.22 -13.02 8.46
C LEU A 113 18.22 -12.24 9.32
N ASN A 114 17.75 -11.49 10.32
CA ASN A 114 18.63 -10.85 11.31
C ASN A 114 19.35 -11.87 12.19
N GLU A 115 18.70 -12.97 12.57
CA GLU A 115 19.30 -14.03 13.39
C GLU A 115 20.28 -14.94 12.62
N VAL A 116 20.34 -14.84 11.28
CA VAL A 116 21.30 -15.57 10.46
C VAL A 116 22.72 -15.09 10.75
N ARG A 117 23.56 -16.00 11.26
CA ARG A 117 24.98 -15.73 11.57
C ARG A 117 25.90 -15.82 10.36
N HIS A 118 25.61 -16.73 9.43
CA HIS A 118 26.48 -16.98 8.28
C HIS A 118 26.29 -15.88 7.23
N SER A 119 27.28 -15.01 7.09
CA SER A 119 27.20 -13.79 6.27
C SER A 119 26.92 -14.09 4.79
N ILE A 120 27.51 -15.15 4.23
CA ILE A 120 27.27 -15.55 2.84
C ILE A 120 25.83 -16.04 2.68
N PHE A 121 25.33 -16.85 3.61
CA PHE A 121 23.95 -17.36 3.54
C PHE A 121 22.97 -16.19 3.63
N LYS A 122 23.17 -15.26 4.58
CA LYS A 122 22.37 -14.03 4.70
C LYS A 122 22.34 -13.24 3.39
N ARG A 123 23.49 -12.99 2.77
CA ARG A 123 23.59 -12.22 1.53
C ARG A 123 22.89 -12.92 0.36
N VAL A 124 23.07 -14.24 0.22
CA VAL A 124 22.43 -15.03 -0.83
C VAL A 124 20.91 -15.02 -0.65
N THR A 125 20.42 -15.27 0.57
CA THR A 125 18.99 -15.21 0.89
C THR A 125 18.41 -13.84 0.58
N GLN A 126 19.09 -12.75 0.96
CA GLN A 126 18.66 -11.39 0.59
C GLN A 126 18.54 -11.22 -0.91
N THR A 127 19.59 -11.53 -1.68
CA THR A 127 19.57 -11.36 -3.14
C THR A 127 18.45 -12.18 -3.79
N VAL A 128 18.30 -13.44 -3.42
CA VAL A 128 17.28 -14.34 -4.00
C VAL A 128 15.87 -13.86 -3.66
N THR A 129 15.63 -13.42 -2.43
CA THR A 129 14.30 -12.96 -2.01
C THR A 129 13.97 -11.55 -2.50
N TYR A 130 14.98 -10.70 -2.78
CA TYR A 130 14.75 -9.32 -3.25
C TYR A 130 14.54 -9.26 -4.77
N LEU A 131 15.13 -10.19 -5.51
CA LEU A 131 15.08 -10.21 -6.97
C LEU A 131 13.65 -10.21 -7.57
N PRO A 132 12.68 -10.99 -7.05
CA PRO A 132 11.32 -11.03 -7.60
C PRO A 132 10.59 -9.68 -7.67
N HIS A 133 10.90 -8.75 -6.76
CA HIS A 133 10.30 -7.42 -6.74
C HIS A 133 10.51 -6.67 -8.07
N PHE A 134 11.67 -6.85 -8.70
CA PHE A 134 12.03 -6.17 -9.94
C PHE A 134 11.39 -6.77 -11.19
N VAL A 135 10.73 -7.92 -11.09
CA VAL A 135 10.06 -8.59 -12.22
C VAL A 135 8.67 -7.97 -12.43
N SER A 136 8.29 -7.58 -13.63
CA SER A 136 6.95 -6.99 -13.86
C SER A 136 5.82 -7.96 -13.54
N TRP A 137 4.65 -7.45 -13.13
CA TRP A 137 3.48 -8.28 -12.86
C TRP A 137 3.03 -9.10 -14.06
N VAL A 138 3.24 -8.62 -15.29
CA VAL A 138 2.95 -9.37 -16.52
C VAL A 138 3.77 -10.67 -16.57
N VAL A 139 5.07 -10.59 -16.30
CA VAL A 139 5.95 -11.77 -16.27
C VAL A 139 5.59 -12.68 -15.10
N VAL A 140 5.34 -12.12 -13.92
CA VAL A 140 4.91 -12.89 -12.74
C VAL A 140 3.61 -13.65 -13.02
N ALA A 141 2.61 -13.01 -13.62
CA ALA A 141 1.36 -13.66 -13.98
C ALA A 141 1.56 -14.81 -14.98
N GLY A 142 2.45 -14.64 -15.96
CA GLY A 142 2.84 -15.71 -16.88
C GLY A 142 3.51 -16.90 -16.16
N ILE A 143 4.44 -16.63 -15.24
CA ILE A 143 5.10 -17.66 -14.43
C ILE A 143 4.07 -18.42 -13.59
N VAL A 144 3.24 -17.70 -12.84
CA VAL A 144 2.20 -18.29 -11.96
C VAL A 144 1.23 -19.14 -12.77
N THR A 145 0.73 -18.62 -13.89
CA THR A 145 -0.21 -19.34 -14.77
C THR A 145 0.43 -20.61 -15.34
N LYS A 146 1.70 -20.56 -15.77
CA LYS A 146 2.39 -21.76 -16.27
C LYS A 146 2.69 -22.76 -15.15
N MET A 147 3.12 -22.30 -13.98
CA MET A 147 3.39 -23.17 -12.83
C MET A 147 2.15 -23.93 -12.37
N LEU A 148 0.98 -23.29 -12.45
CA LEU A 148 -0.32 -23.83 -12.05
C LEU A 148 -1.10 -24.48 -13.21
N SER A 149 -0.49 -24.60 -14.39
CA SER A 149 -1.10 -25.24 -15.57
C SER A 149 -1.32 -26.73 -15.32
N THR A 150 -2.40 -27.29 -15.91
CA THR A 150 -2.59 -28.74 -15.97
C THR A 150 -1.67 -29.41 -16.98
N ASP A 151 -1.18 -28.65 -17.97
CA ASP A 151 -0.25 -29.10 -18.99
C ASP A 151 1.18 -28.64 -18.68
N GLY A 152 2.00 -29.58 -18.19
CA GLY A 152 3.42 -29.39 -17.85
C GLY A 152 3.65 -28.28 -16.81
N GLY A 153 2.76 -28.17 -15.83
CA GLY A 153 2.88 -27.22 -14.72
C GLY A 153 3.58 -27.87 -13.54
N ILE A 154 4.71 -27.28 -13.11
CA ILE A 154 5.56 -27.84 -12.06
C ILE A 154 4.81 -28.13 -10.74
N VAL A 155 3.78 -27.35 -10.41
CA VAL A 155 3.00 -27.57 -9.18
C VAL A 155 2.19 -28.86 -9.27
N ASN A 156 1.51 -29.08 -10.39
CA ASN A 156 0.77 -30.33 -10.61
C ASN A 156 1.73 -31.53 -10.68
N ASP A 157 2.84 -31.40 -11.41
CA ASP A 157 3.84 -32.46 -11.54
C ASP A 157 4.42 -32.87 -10.17
N LEU A 158 4.70 -31.89 -9.30
CA LEU A 158 5.18 -32.15 -7.95
C LEU A 158 4.11 -32.80 -7.08
N LEU A 159 2.86 -32.30 -7.11
CA LEU A 159 1.76 -32.85 -6.31
C LEU A 159 1.40 -34.28 -6.71
N MET A 160 1.45 -34.60 -8.01
CA MET A 160 1.29 -35.96 -8.51
C MET A 160 2.48 -36.84 -8.12
N GLY A 161 3.71 -36.32 -8.25
CA GLY A 161 4.93 -37.07 -7.93
C GLY A 161 5.05 -37.48 -6.45
N ILE A 162 4.48 -36.69 -5.54
CA ILE A 162 4.42 -37.02 -4.09
C ILE A 162 3.11 -37.71 -3.67
N GLY A 163 2.21 -37.99 -4.61
CA GLY A 163 0.96 -38.73 -4.37
C GLY A 163 -0.11 -37.96 -3.58
N ILE A 164 -0.11 -36.62 -3.64
CA ILE A 164 -1.18 -35.81 -3.02
C ILE A 164 -2.41 -35.74 -3.93
N ILE A 165 -2.21 -35.75 -5.25
CA ILE A 165 -3.28 -35.75 -6.25
C ILE A 165 -3.01 -36.84 -7.29
N ASP A 166 -4.07 -37.47 -7.78
CA ASP A 166 -3.97 -38.50 -8.82
C ASP A 166 -4.07 -37.92 -10.24
N GLU A 167 -4.69 -36.74 -10.37
CA GLU A 167 -4.90 -36.04 -11.65
C GLU A 167 -4.54 -34.55 -11.53
N PRO A 168 -4.10 -33.90 -12.64
CA PRO A 168 -3.76 -32.48 -12.63
C PRO A 168 -4.95 -31.60 -12.21
N PHE A 169 -4.74 -30.76 -11.20
CA PHE A 169 -5.75 -29.83 -10.71
C PHE A 169 -5.69 -28.50 -11.47
N GLN A 170 -6.83 -28.05 -12.01
CA GLN A 170 -6.92 -26.81 -12.77
C GLN A 170 -7.12 -25.59 -11.84
N PHE A 171 -6.08 -25.21 -11.11
CA PHE A 171 -6.11 -24.12 -10.11
C PHE A 171 -6.75 -22.81 -10.63
N MET A 172 -6.39 -22.39 -11.85
CA MET A 172 -6.84 -21.13 -12.44
C MET A 172 -8.32 -21.13 -12.87
N ALA A 173 -8.99 -22.28 -12.84
CA ALA A 173 -10.43 -22.40 -13.08
C ALA A 173 -11.26 -22.47 -11.77
N GLN A 174 -10.60 -22.41 -10.62
CA GLN A 174 -11.24 -22.63 -9.33
C GLN A 174 -11.34 -21.31 -8.56
N GLU A 175 -12.53 -20.70 -8.60
CA GLU A 175 -12.87 -19.43 -7.97
C GLU A 175 -12.31 -19.27 -6.53
N LYS A 176 -12.53 -20.28 -5.68
CA LYS A 176 -12.14 -20.24 -4.25
C LYS A 176 -10.63 -20.16 -4.02
N TRP A 177 -9.83 -20.59 -5.00
CA TRP A 177 -8.37 -20.57 -4.90
C TRP A 177 -7.77 -19.24 -5.32
N PHE A 178 -8.53 -18.42 -6.05
CA PHE A 178 -8.01 -17.23 -6.70
C PHE A 178 -7.35 -16.26 -5.71
N TRP A 179 -8.00 -15.91 -4.61
CA TRP A 179 -7.41 -15.03 -3.58
C TRP A 179 -6.12 -15.60 -2.98
N GLY A 180 -6.07 -16.91 -2.76
CA GLY A 180 -4.89 -17.60 -2.25
C GLY A 180 -3.73 -17.53 -3.25
N ILE A 181 -4.00 -17.83 -4.52
CA ILE A 181 -3.00 -17.76 -5.61
C ILE A 181 -2.42 -16.35 -5.71
N VAL A 182 -3.28 -15.32 -5.76
CA VAL A 182 -2.84 -13.93 -5.86
C VAL A 182 -2.04 -13.52 -4.62
N THR A 183 -2.48 -13.91 -3.42
CA THR A 183 -1.78 -13.58 -2.16
C THR A 183 -0.40 -14.25 -2.08
N VAL A 184 -0.29 -15.53 -2.41
CA VAL A 184 0.99 -16.25 -2.40
C VAL A 184 1.96 -15.66 -3.44
N SER A 185 1.45 -15.33 -4.63
CA SER A 185 2.24 -14.70 -5.69
C SER A 185 2.78 -13.33 -5.26
N ASP A 186 1.94 -12.54 -4.59
CA ASP A 186 2.30 -11.23 -4.05
C ASP A 186 3.35 -11.33 -2.95
N ILE A 187 3.19 -12.27 -2.00
CA ILE A 187 4.18 -12.53 -0.95
C ILE A 187 5.52 -12.94 -1.58
N TRP A 188 5.52 -13.89 -2.51
CA TRP A 188 6.75 -14.32 -3.18
C TRP A 188 7.46 -13.16 -3.88
N LYS A 189 6.69 -12.29 -4.54
CA LYS A 189 7.21 -11.14 -5.27
C LYS A 189 7.75 -10.02 -4.35
N GLU A 190 7.02 -9.69 -3.30
CA GLU A 190 7.21 -8.45 -2.53
C GLU A 190 7.85 -8.65 -1.15
N MET A 191 7.81 -9.86 -0.59
CA MET A 191 8.25 -10.13 0.79
C MET A 191 9.66 -9.62 1.08
N GLY A 192 10.59 -9.91 0.17
CA GLY A 192 11.99 -9.55 0.35
C GLY A 192 12.20 -8.04 0.36
N TRP A 193 11.61 -7.35 -0.62
CA TRP A 193 11.69 -5.90 -0.74
C TRP A 193 11.07 -5.20 0.48
N ASN A 194 9.87 -5.62 0.87
CA ASN A 194 9.17 -5.07 2.03
C ASN A 194 9.92 -5.34 3.35
N ALA A 195 10.76 -6.36 3.42
CA ALA A 195 11.57 -6.65 4.59
C ALA A 195 12.77 -5.70 4.77
N ILE A 196 13.20 -4.98 3.72
CA ILE A 196 14.37 -4.10 3.76
C ILE A 196 14.22 -3.01 4.81
N ILE A 197 13.05 -2.37 4.87
CA ILE A 197 12.79 -1.29 5.84
C ILE A 197 12.85 -1.79 7.28
N PHE A 198 12.39 -3.02 7.54
CA PHE A 198 12.44 -3.64 8.86
C PHE A 198 13.86 -4.08 9.21
N LEU A 199 14.63 -4.62 8.25
CA LEU A 199 16.04 -4.94 8.46
C LEU A 199 16.87 -3.69 8.77
N ALA A 200 16.62 -2.58 8.08
CA ALA A 200 17.27 -1.31 8.36
C ALA A 200 16.93 -0.78 9.76
N ALA A 201 15.66 -0.91 10.18
CA ALA A 201 15.24 -0.54 11.52
C ALA A 201 15.90 -1.41 12.60
N ILE A 202 15.98 -2.73 12.39
CA ILE A 202 16.65 -3.65 13.32
C ILE A 202 18.14 -3.32 13.42
N ALA A 203 18.80 -3.00 12.29
CA ALA A 203 20.21 -2.64 12.26
C ALA A 203 20.52 -1.31 12.98
N GLY A 204 19.52 -0.44 13.16
CA GLY A 204 19.64 0.80 13.91
C GLY A 204 19.50 0.66 15.44
N LEU A 205 19.18 -0.53 15.95
CA LEU A 205 19.07 -0.76 17.39
C LEU A 205 20.44 -0.83 18.06
N ASP A 206 20.55 -0.27 19.26
CA ASP A 206 21.80 -0.26 20.03
C ASP A 206 22.24 -1.70 20.39
N PRO A 207 23.43 -2.15 19.94
CA PRO A 207 23.97 -3.47 20.28
C PRO A 207 24.08 -3.71 21.80
N GLN A 208 24.27 -2.66 22.61
CA GLN A 208 24.41 -2.77 24.06
C GLN A 208 23.17 -3.39 24.72
N LEU A 209 21.97 -3.15 24.18
CA LEU A 209 20.74 -3.77 24.68
C LEU A 209 20.78 -5.30 24.53
N TYR A 210 21.29 -5.79 23.41
CA TYR A 210 21.42 -7.22 23.14
C TYR A 210 22.53 -7.87 23.97
N GLU A 211 23.62 -7.14 24.23
CA GLU A 211 24.71 -7.63 25.08
C GLU A 211 24.30 -7.72 26.54
N ALA A 212 23.69 -6.68 27.09
CA ALA A 212 23.15 -6.68 28.45
C ALA A 212 22.15 -7.83 28.65
N ALA A 213 21.23 -8.02 27.70
CA ALA A 213 20.27 -9.12 27.77
C ALA A 213 20.93 -10.51 27.73
N LYS A 214 22.08 -10.68 27.04
CA LYS A 214 22.83 -11.95 27.08
C LYS A 214 23.45 -12.20 28.45
N VAL A 215 23.96 -11.14 29.10
CA VAL A 215 24.50 -11.23 30.47
C VAL A 215 23.40 -11.64 31.45
N ASP A 216 22.18 -11.13 31.27
CA ASP A 216 20.99 -11.52 32.04
C ASP A 216 20.40 -12.90 31.66
N GLY A 217 21.07 -13.67 30.79
CA GLY A 217 20.64 -15.01 30.38
C GLY A 217 19.44 -15.03 29.43
N ALA A 218 19.11 -13.93 28.78
CA ALA A 218 18.03 -13.88 27.79
C ALA A 218 18.44 -14.60 26.49
N GLY A 219 17.74 -15.69 26.16
CA GLY A 219 17.86 -16.36 24.86
C GLY A 219 17.30 -15.55 23.69
N ARG A 220 17.49 -16.04 22.45
CA ARG A 220 17.13 -15.32 21.21
C ARG A 220 15.65 -14.93 21.13
N PHE A 221 14.74 -15.84 21.47
CA PHE A 221 13.31 -15.53 21.47
C PHE A 221 12.94 -14.42 22.47
N ARG A 222 13.60 -14.38 23.65
CA ARG A 222 13.39 -13.29 24.61
C ARG A 222 13.90 -11.96 24.07
N GLN A 223 15.05 -11.95 23.41
CA GLN A 223 15.60 -10.75 22.77
C GLN A 223 14.69 -10.26 21.64
N ILE A 224 14.16 -11.16 20.80
CA ILE A 224 13.21 -10.80 19.75
C ILE A 224 11.97 -10.14 20.34
N TRP A 225 11.39 -10.74 21.38
CA TRP A 225 10.13 -10.26 21.96
C TRP A 225 10.26 -8.98 22.80
N HIS A 226 11.39 -8.81 23.51
CA HIS A 226 11.56 -7.70 24.47
C HIS A 226 12.47 -6.58 23.96
N ILE A 227 13.28 -6.81 22.92
CA ILE A 227 14.20 -5.82 22.36
C ILE A 227 13.86 -5.54 20.91
N THR A 228 13.93 -6.55 20.03
CA THR A 228 13.79 -6.34 18.59
C THR A 228 12.42 -5.81 18.21
N LEU A 229 11.34 -6.52 18.57
CA LEU A 229 9.97 -6.14 18.23
C LEU A 229 9.56 -4.78 18.86
N PRO A 230 9.81 -4.52 20.16
CA PRO A 230 9.57 -3.21 20.73
C PRO A 230 10.42 -2.10 20.11
N GLY A 231 11.69 -2.39 19.77
CA GLY A 231 12.63 -1.44 19.19
C GLY A 231 12.23 -0.97 17.79
N ILE A 232 11.70 -1.87 16.95
CA ILE A 232 11.23 -1.51 15.60
C ILE A 232 9.74 -1.14 15.53
N ARG A 233 9.05 -1.12 16.68
CA ARG A 233 7.62 -0.78 16.76
C ARG A 233 7.27 0.55 16.07
N PRO A 234 8.05 1.65 16.20
CA PRO A 234 7.75 2.90 15.49
C PRO A 234 7.73 2.71 13.97
N THR A 235 8.70 1.96 13.42
CA THR A 235 8.77 1.64 11.98
C THR A 235 7.58 0.80 11.53
N ILE A 236 7.24 -0.26 12.28
CA ILE A 236 6.06 -1.10 12.02
C ILE A 236 4.80 -0.23 11.93
N LEU A 237 4.63 0.70 12.87
CA LEU A 237 3.44 1.54 12.93
C LEU A 237 3.36 2.54 11.77
N VAL A 238 4.47 3.20 11.43
CA VAL A 238 4.51 4.12 10.28
C VAL A 238 4.19 3.39 8.98
N VAL A 239 4.85 2.24 8.75
CA VAL A 239 4.63 1.43 7.55
C VAL A 239 3.20 0.89 7.50
N LEU A 240 2.62 0.50 8.63
CA LEU A 240 1.22 0.06 8.71
C LEU A 240 0.24 1.16 8.25
N ILE A 241 0.42 2.39 8.74
CA ILE A 241 -0.46 3.52 8.39
C ILE A 241 -0.36 3.85 6.91
N LEU A 242 0.87 3.88 6.38
CA LEU A 242 1.11 4.11 4.95
C LEU A 242 0.47 3.02 4.08
N ASN A 243 0.51 1.76 4.52
CA ASN A 243 -0.18 0.67 3.82
C ASN A 243 -1.70 0.78 3.90
N ILE A 244 -2.27 1.20 5.04
CA ILE A 244 -3.73 1.34 5.19
C ILE A 244 -4.33 2.30 4.17
N GLY A 245 -3.65 3.42 3.89
CA GLY A 245 -4.09 4.38 2.87
C GLY A 245 -4.21 3.78 1.46
N HIS A 246 -3.45 2.73 1.17
CA HIS A 246 -3.41 2.07 -0.14
C HIS A 246 -4.20 0.74 -0.17
N LEU A 247 -4.85 0.33 0.93
CA LEU A 247 -5.51 -0.97 1.00
C LEU A 247 -6.60 -1.15 -0.06
N ILE A 248 -7.39 -0.12 -0.35
CA ILE A 248 -8.48 -0.23 -1.33
C ILE A 248 -7.95 -0.27 -2.77
N GLN A 249 -6.74 0.25 -3.01
CA GLN A 249 -6.07 0.25 -4.31
C GLN A 249 -5.24 -1.04 -4.52
N ILE A 250 -5.59 -2.12 -3.81
CA ILE A 250 -4.80 -3.35 -3.89
C ILE A 250 -5.02 -4.04 -5.23
N GLY A 251 -3.96 -4.01 -6.02
CA GLY A 251 -3.65 -5.11 -6.91
C GLY A 251 -4.41 -5.14 -8.21
N PHE A 252 -4.89 -4.00 -8.69
CA PHE A 252 -5.50 -3.92 -10.03
C PHE A 252 -4.71 -4.73 -11.07
N GLU A 253 -3.39 -4.54 -11.17
CA GLU A 253 -2.55 -5.24 -12.13
C GLU A 253 -2.57 -6.76 -11.95
N LYS A 254 -2.36 -7.25 -10.72
CA LYS A 254 -2.35 -8.69 -10.43
C LYS A 254 -3.73 -9.33 -10.64
N GLN A 255 -4.80 -8.62 -10.30
CA GLN A 255 -6.16 -9.09 -10.55
C GLN A 255 -6.49 -9.15 -12.03
N MET A 256 -6.12 -8.12 -12.79
CA MET A 256 -6.35 -8.05 -14.22
C MET A 256 -5.56 -9.14 -14.97
N LEU A 257 -4.32 -9.41 -14.55
CA LEU A 257 -3.41 -10.31 -15.26
C LEU A 257 -3.60 -11.79 -14.91
N LEU A 258 -3.99 -12.11 -13.66
CA LEU A 258 -4.28 -13.48 -13.24
C LEU A 258 -5.77 -13.84 -13.39
N GLY A 259 -6.65 -12.83 -13.43
CA GLY A 259 -8.07 -12.99 -13.62
C GLY A 259 -8.42 -13.58 -14.98
N ASN A 260 -9.51 -14.34 -15.02
CA ASN A 260 -10.06 -14.90 -16.25
C ASN A 260 -11.59 -15.10 -16.08
N PRO A 261 -12.34 -15.38 -17.16
CA PRO A 261 -13.79 -15.49 -17.10
C PRO A 261 -14.33 -16.52 -16.10
N LEU A 262 -13.57 -17.57 -15.77
CA LEU A 262 -13.99 -18.61 -14.82
C LEU A 262 -13.84 -18.19 -13.35
N VAL A 263 -13.10 -17.12 -13.07
CA VAL A 263 -12.82 -16.64 -11.71
C VAL A 263 -13.17 -15.17 -11.52
N VAL A 264 -13.88 -14.57 -12.48
CA VAL A 264 -14.16 -13.12 -12.53
C VAL A 264 -14.86 -12.63 -11.25
N ASP A 265 -15.76 -13.44 -10.70
CA ASP A 265 -16.51 -13.13 -9.48
C ASP A 265 -15.61 -12.99 -8.24
N TYR A 266 -14.37 -13.49 -8.28
CA TYR A 266 -13.36 -13.37 -7.22
C TYR A 266 -12.18 -12.46 -7.63
N ALA A 267 -11.96 -12.28 -8.92
CA ALA A 267 -10.89 -11.48 -9.49
C ALA A 267 -11.22 -10.00 -9.58
N GLU A 268 -12.47 -9.65 -9.89
CA GLU A 268 -12.83 -8.26 -10.06
C GLU A 268 -12.81 -7.52 -8.71
N VAL A 269 -11.89 -6.56 -8.57
CA VAL A 269 -11.81 -5.61 -7.45
C VAL A 269 -12.34 -4.25 -7.90
N LEU A 270 -12.64 -3.34 -6.97
CA LEU A 270 -13.28 -2.06 -7.26
C LEU A 270 -12.53 -1.21 -8.30
N GLU A 271 -11.20 -1.27 -8.31
CA GLU A 271 -10.38 -0.56 -9.30
C GLU A 271 -10.48 -1.18 -10.70
N LEU A 272 -10.47 -2.52 -10.79
CA LEU A 272 -10.68 -3.23 -12.05
C LEU A 272 -12.10 -3.04 -12.58
N TYR A 273 -13.10 -3.05 -11.69
CA TYR A 273 -14.49 -2.73 -11.99
C TYR A 273 -14.63 -1.29 -12.54
N ALA A 274 -14.01 -0.30 -11.89
CA ALA A 274 -13.97 1.09 -12.37
C ALA A 274 -13.34 1.20 -13.76
N LEU A 275 -12.25 0.49 -14.02
CA LEU A 275 -11.58 0.47 -15.32
C LEU A 275 -12.45 -0.18 -16.40
N ASN A 276 -13.02 -1.35 -16.10
CA ASN A 276 -13.85 -2.11 -17.02
C ASN A 276 -15.05 -1.29 -17.49
N TYR A 277 -15.73 -0.59 -16.58
CA TYR A 277 -16.86 0.25 -16.94
C TYR A 277 -16.44 1.60 -17.54
N GLY A 278 -15.51 2.30 -16.88
CA GLY A 278 -15.09 3.64 -17.27
C GLY A 278 -14.41 3.68 -18.64
N ILE A 279 -13.42 2.79 -18.83
CA ILE A 279 -12.64 2.74 -20.07
C ILE A 279 -13.11 1.60 -20.96
N GLY A 280 -13.29 0.39 -20.42
CA GLY A 280 -13.63 -0.80 -21.22
C GLY A 280 -14.99 -0.69 -21.93
N LEU A 281 -16.00 -0.14 -21.25
CA LEU A 281 -17.35 0.07 -21.80
C LEU A 281 -17.61 1.53 -22.21
N GLY A 282 -16.65 2.43 -22.03
CA GLY A 282 -16.80 3.86 -22.32
C GLY A 282 -17.80 4.59 -21.41
N GLN A 283 -18.15 4.03 -20.25
CA GLN A 283 -19.05 4.64 -19.28
C GLN A 283 -18.28 5.54 -18.31
N PHE A 284 -17.67 6.62 -18.82
CA PHE A 284 -16.74 7.46 -18.07
C PHE A 284 -17.34 8.04 -16.78
N SER A 285 -18.59 8.51 -16.81
CA SER A 285 -19.28 9.04 -15.63
C SER A 285 -19.42 8.00 -14.52
N TYR A 286 -19.84 6.79 -14.88
CA TYR A 286 -20.01 5.68 -13.94
C TYR A 286 -18.65 5.20 -13.38
N GLY A 287 -17.65 5.02 -14.24
CA GLY A 287 -16.28 4.72 -13.83
C GLY A 287 -15.69 5.76 -12.88
N THR A 288 -15.96 7.05 -13.14
CA THR A 288 -15.54 8.14 -12.26
C THR A 288 -16.27 8.08 -10.92
N ALA A 289 -17.57 7.78 -10.89
CA ALA A 289 -18.33 7.63 -9.64
C ALA A 289 -17.76 6.51 -8.76
N ILE A 290 -17.39 5.37 -9.35
CA ILE A 290 -16.70 4.27 -8.64
C ILE A 290 -15.36 4.76 -8.09
N GLY A 291 -14.57 5.48 -8.88
CA GLY A 291 -13.28 6.04 -8.45
C GLY A 291 -13.39 7.02 -7.28
N ILE A 292 -14.44 7.85 -7.28
CA ILE A 292 -14.75 8.77 -6.17
C ILE A 292 -15.12 7.97 -4.92
N PHE A 293 -15.99 6.97 -5.05
CA PHE A 293 -16.35 6.09 -3.95
C PHE A 293 -15.10 5.45 -3.32
N ASN A 294 -14.22 4.86 -4.14
CA ASN A 294 -12.97 4.26 -3.68
C ASN A 294 -12.11 5.27 -2.90
N SER A 295 -11.96 6.48 -3.43
CA SER A 295 -11.15 7.53 -2.81
C SER A 295 -11.72 7.96 -1.45
N VAL A 296 -13.05 8.13 -1.35
CA VAL A 296 -13.72 8.49 -0.10
C VAL A 296 -13.55 7.39 0.95
N VAL A 297 -13.73 6.12 0.58
CA VAL A 297 -13.53 5.01 1.52
C VAL A 297 -12.06 4.90 1.94
N SER A 298 -11.09 5.11 1.04
CA SER A 298 -9.66 5.11 1.38
C SER A 298 -9.31 6.20 2.38
N ILE A 299 -9.81 7.43 2.15
CA ILE A 299 -9.60 8.56 3.06
C ILE A 299 -10.24 8.25 4.42
N PHE A 300 -11.45 7.70 4.45
CA PHE A 300 -12.11 7.30 5.69
C PHE A 300 -11.32 6.25 6.47
N LEU A 301 -10.86 5.18 5.81
CA LEU A 301 -10.03 4.15 6.45
C LEU A 301 -8.71 4.71 6.96
N LEU A 302 -8.07 5.61 6.22
CA LEU A 302 -6.84 6.28 6.63
C LEU A 302 -7.06 7.13 7.89
N PHE A 303 -8.11 7.95 7.94
CA PHE A 303 -8.43 8.74 9.13
C PHE A 303 -8.78 7.86 10.33
N LEU A 304 -9.53 6.78 10.12
CA LEU A 304 -9.87 5.82 11.16
C LEU A 304 -8.61 5.16 11.73
N ALA A 305 -7.70 4.70 10.87
CA ALA A 305 -6.44 4.12 11.30
C ALA A 305 -5.52 5.12 12.01
N ASN A 306 -5.40 6.34 11.49
CA ASN A 306 -4.63 7.41 12.13
C ASN A 306 -5.23 7.80 13.50
N GLY A 307 -6.56 7.83 13.61
CA GLY A 307 -7.27 8.10 14.86
C GLY A 307 -7.02 7.03 15.93
N ILE A 308 -7.11 5.76 15.54
CA ILE A 308 -6.75 4.63 16.41
C ILE A 308 -5.28 4.75 16.82
N PHE A 309 -4.38 5.02 15.88
CA PHE A 309 -2.95 5.14 16.15
C PHE A 309 -2.62 6.24 17.15
N LYS A 310 -3.16 7.45 16.95
CA LYS A 310 -2.91 8.61 17.82
C LYS A 310 -3.25 8.29 19.27
N LYS A 311 -4.32 7.50 19.49
CA LYS A 311 -4.75 7.06 20.82
C LYS A 311 -3.75 6.11 21.51
N TYR A 312 -3.03 5.29 20.75
CA TYR A 312 -2.11 4.27 21.30
C TYR A 312 -0.62 4.66 21.27
N SER A 313 -0.22 5.61 20.43
CA SER A 313 1.21 5.92 20.19
C SER A 313 1.66 7.29 20.71
N ASN A 314 0.75 8.18 21.16
CA ASN A 314 1.06 9.58 21.53
C ASN A 314 1.86 10.37 20.47
N GLN A 315 1.87 9.87 19.23
CA GLN A 315 2.49 10.47 18.06
C GLN A 315 1.44 10.45 16.95
N SER A 316 1.47 11.44 16.05
CA SER A 316 0.64 11.46 14.84
C SER A 316 1.54 11.47 13.62
N VAL A 317 1.13 10.74 12.59
CA VAL A 317 1.80 10.75 11.27
C VAL A 317 1.31 11.93 10.43
N MET A 318 0.10 12.44 10.75
CA MET A 318 -0.46 13.70 10.26
C MET A 318 -0.35 14.80 11.31
#